data_AF-Q9CX34-F1
#
_entry.id   AF-Q9CX34-F1
#
_cell.length_a   1.000
_cell.length_b   1.000
_cell.length_c   1.000
_cell.angle_alpha   90.00
_cell.angle_beta   90.00
_cell.angle_gamma   90.00
#
_symmetry.space_group_name_H-M   'P 1'
#
loop_
_entity.id
_entity.type
_entity.pdbx_description
1 polymer ?
#
loop_
_entity_poly.entity_id
_entity_poly.type
_entity_poly.pdbx_seq_one_letter_code
_entity_poly.pdbx_strand_id
1 'polypeptide(L)'
;MAAAAAGPASSQRLFQSFSDALIDGDPQAALEELTKALEQNPDDAQYYCQRAYCHILLGKYRDGIADVKKSLELNPNNCTALLRKGICEYHEKDYASALETFAEGQKLDSTDTNFDTWIKRCQEIQNGSESEVSASQRTQSKIKYDWYQTESHVIITLMIKSVQKNDVRVGFSERELSALVKIPAGEDYSLKLRLLHPIIPEQSTFKVLSTKIEIKMKKPEAVRWEKLEGQGDEPTPKQFTADVKNMYPSSSHYTRNWDKLVGEIKEEEKNEKLEGDAALNKLFQQIYSDGSDEVKRAMNKSFMESGGTVLSTNWSDVGKRKVEINPPDDMEWKQY
;
A
#
# COMPACT_ATOMS: atom_id res chain seq x y z
N MET A 1 -37.24 26.59 -55.40
CA MET A 1 -36.98 25.26 -54.79
C MET A 1 -35.56 24.89 -55.14
N ALA A 2 -34.57 25.22 -54.31
CA ALA A 2 -34.14 24.53 -53.08
C ALA A 2 -33.37 23.22 -53.37
N ALA A 3 -32.07 23.23 -53.03
CA ALA A 3 -31.11 22.13 -52.77
C ALA A 3 -29.75 22.48 -53.40
N ALA A 4 -28.76 23.07 -52.71
CA ALA A 4 -27.95 22.57 -51.59
C ALA A 4 -27.20 21.26 -51.91
N ALA A 5 -25.91 21.37 -52.22
CA ALA A 5 -24.94 20.28 -52.10
C ALA A 5 -23.57 20.86 -51.74
N ALA A 6 -23.21 20.71 -50.47
CA ALA A 6 -21.90 21.02 -49.90
C ALA A 6 -21.00 19.78 -49.96
N GLY A 7 -19.71 19.98 -50.29
CA GLY A 7 -18.61 19.07 -49.99
C GLY A 7 -17.48 19.08 -51.05
N PRO A 8 -16.21 18.77 -50.70
CA PRO A 8 -15.54 18.77 -49.39
C PRO A 8 -14.22 19.60 -49.40
N ALA A 9 -13.92 20.26 -48.28
CA ALA A 9 -12.73 21.09 -48.06
C ALA A 9 -11.47 20.29 -47.64
N SER A 10 -11.18 19.15 -48.28
CA SER A 10 -10.30 18.12 -47.70
C SER A 10 -8.93 17.91 -48.36
N SER A 11 -8.44 18.80 -49.24
CA SER A 11 -7.21 18.52 -50.02
C SER A 11 -6.09 19.56 -49.95
N GLN A 12 -6.04 20.43 -48.93
CA GLN A 12 -4.98 21.45 -48.80
C GLN A 12 -4.47 21.66 -47.35
N ARG A 13 -4.24 20.59 -46.59
CA ARG A 13 -3.29 20.69 -45.44
C ARG A 13 -1.88 20.38 -45.92
N LEU A 14 -1.36 21.24 -46.80
CA LEU A 14 0.04 21.21 -47.23
C LEU A 14 0.88 21.87 -46.13
N PHE A 15 1.76 21.08 -45.51
CA PHE A 15 2.97 21.52 -44.81
C PHE A 15 2.83 22.49 -43.62
N GLN A 16 1.83 22.31 -42.75
CA GLN A 16 1.82 22.97 -41.44
C GLN A 16 2.46 22.05 -40.41
N SER A 17 3.40 22.57 -39.62
CA SER A 17 4.06 21.84 -38.53
C SER A 17 3.03 21.09 -37.69
N PHE A 18 3.17 19.78 -37.55
CA PHE A 18 2.29 18.99 -36.68
C PHE A 18 2.45 19.49 -35.25
N SER A 19 1.48 20.25 -34.74
CA SER A 19 1.50 20.66 -33.33
C SER A 19 1.51 19.41 -32.47
N ASP A 20 2.27 19.39 -31.37
CA ASP A 20 2.33 18.22 -30.49
C ASP A 20 0.92 17.80 -30.00
N ALA A 21 0.01 18.76 -29.78
CA ALA A 21 -1.40 18.48 -29.45
C ALA A 21 -2.17 17.67 -30.51
N LEU A 22 -1.81 17.81 -31.79
CA LEU A 22 -2.41 17.03 -32.88
C LEU A 22 -1.89 15.59 -32.85
N ILE A 23 -0.59 15.44 -32.54
CA ILE A 23 0.07 14.14 -32.41
C ILE A 23 -0.49 13.37 -31.20
N ASP A 24 -0.71 14.06 -30.07
CA ASP A 24 -1.27 13.47 -28.85
C ASP A 24 -2.68 12.91 -29.04
N GLY A 25 -3.46 13.51 -29.96
CA GLY A 25 -4.84 13.09 -30.24
C GLY A 25 -4.94 11.78 -31.02
N ASP A 26 -4.14 11.63 -32.08
CA ASP A 26 -4.06 10.40 -32.88
C ASP A 26 -2.61 10.19 -33.38
N PRO A 27 -1.76 9.52 -32.58
CA PRO A 27 -0.34 9.36 -32.91
C PRO A 27 -0.13 8.46 -34.13
N GLN A 28 -1.07 7.56 -34.44
CA GLN A 28 -0.97 6.66 -35.58
C GLN A 28 -1.28 7.40 -36.88
N ALA A 29 -2.36 8.19 -36.93
CA ALA A 29 -2.66 9.03 -38.09
C ALA A 29 -1.54 10.06 -38.34
N ALA A 30 -1.02 10.69 -37.28
CA ALA A 30 0.09 11.63 -37.39
C ALA A 30 1.36 10.97 -37.95
N LEU A 31 1.68 9.74 -37.53
CA LEU A 31 2.82 8.98 -38.06
C LEU A 31 2.70 8.75 -39.58
N GLU A 32 1.51 8.39 -40.08
CA GLU A 32 1.28 8.19 -41.51
C GLU A 32 1.41 9.50 -42.31
N GLU A 33 0.86 10.61 -41.79
CA GLU A 33 0.98 11.90 -42.44
C GLU A 33 2.44 12.41 -42.44
N LEU A 34 3.17 12.25 -41.33
CA LEU A 34 4.59 12.58 -41.23
C LEU A 34 5.45 11.73 -42.16
N THR A 35 5.10 10.45 -42.35
CA THR A 35 5.81 9.58 -43.30
C THR A 35 5.62 10.06 -44.73
N LYS A 36 4.39 10.44 -45.12
CA LYS A 36 4.11 11.06 -46.44
C LYS A 36 4.80 12.42 -46.61
N ALA A 37 4.91 13.20 -45.53
CA ALA A 37 5.63 14.49 -45.56
C ALA A 37 7.14 14.29 -45.77
N LEU A 38 7.74 13.28 -45.11
CA LEU A 38 9.15 12.91 -45.28
C LEU A 38 9.46 12.32 -46.65
N GLU A 39 8.50 11.66 -47.31
CA GLU A 39 8.65 11.23 -48.72
C GLU A 39 8.80 12.43 -49.66
N GLN A 40 8.19 13.57 -49.34
CA GLN A 40 8.27 14.79 -50.15
C GLN A 40 9.48 15.65 -49.78
N ASN A 41 9.78 15.76 -48.48
CA ASN A 41 10.89 16.54 -47.94
C ASN A 41 11.74 15.68 -46.99
N PRO A 42 12.70 14.89 -47.53
CA PRO A 42 13.50 13.96 -46.73
C PRO A 42 14.57 14.61 -45.85
N ASP A 43 14.84 15.91 -46.02
CA ASP A 43 15.90 16.63 -45.28
C ASP A 43 15.34 17.55 -44.16
N ASP A 44 14.06 17.38 -43.79
CA ASP A 44 13.45 18.17 -42.72
C ASP A 44 13.68 17.53 -41.34
N ALA A 45 14.59 18.12 -40.57
CA ALA A 45 14.90 17.70 -39.21
C ALA A 45 13.68 17.69 -38.28
N GLN A 46 12.73 18.60 -38.48
CA GLN A 46 11.56 18.73 -37.61
C GLN A 46 10.57 17.60 -37.84
N TYR A 47 10.39 17.13 -39.08
CA TYR A 47 9.54 15.97 -39.36
C TYR A 47 10.07 14.69 -38.74
N TYR A 48 11.39 14.46 -38.78
CA TYR A 48 11.98 13.34 -38.04
C TYR A 48 11.77 13.49 -36.54
N CYS A 49 11.96 14.69 -35.98
CA CYS A 49 11.71 14.94 -34.57
C CYS A 49 10.25 14.63 -34.19
N GLN A 50 9.28 15.08 -34.97
CA GLN A 50 7.85 14.84 -34.76
C GLN A 50 7.49 13.37 -34.93
N ARG A 51 8.05 12.68 -35.93
CA ARG A 51 7.81 11.25 -36.13
C ARG A 51 8.36 10.41 -34.98
N ALA A 52 9.52 10.79 -34.44
CA ALA A 52 10.03 10.19 -33.22
C ALA A 52 9.08 10.35 -32.02
N TYR A 53 8.39 11.48 -31.89
CA TYR A 53 7.40 11.68 -30.85
C TYR A 53 6.21 10.74 -31.00
N CYS A 54 5.70 10.57 -32.23
CA CYS A 54 4.68 9.55 -32.51
C CYS A 54 5.16 8.15 -32.11
N HIS A 55 6.42 7.81 -32.43
CA HIS A 55 7.02 6.53 -32.04
C HIS A 55 7.11 6.36 -30.51
N ILE A 56 7.44 7.41 -29.76
CA ILE A 56 7.46 7.41 -28.29
C ILE A 56 6.05 7.14 -27.74
N LEU A 57 5.03 7.85 -28.23
CA LEU A 57 3.64 7.66 -27.79
C LEU A 57 3.10 6.27 -28.11
N LEU A 58 3.54 5.67 -29.22
CA LEU A 58 3.18 4.31 -29.63
C LEU A 58 4.04 3.22 -28.95
N GLY A 59 4.99 3.59 -28.08
CA GLY A 59 5.89 2.67 -27.39
C GLY A 59 6.96 2.02 -28.27
N LYS A 60 7.21 2.55 -29.47
CA LYS A 60 8.19 2.06 -30.45
C LYS A 60 9.52 2.82 -30.30
N TYR A 61 10.16 2.71 -29.13
CA TYR A 61 11.32 3.54 -28.78
C TYR A 61 12.52 3.36 -29.71
N ARG A 62 12.76 2.14 -30.22
CA ARG A 62 13.85 1.88 -31.18
C ARG A 62 13.72 2.65 -32.49
N ASP A 63 12.51 2.67 -33.05
CA ASP A 63 12.21 3.44 -34.25
C ASP A 63 12.34 4.94 -33.97
N GLY A 64 11.85 5.37 -32.79
CA GLY A 64 12.03 6.74 -32.30
C GLY A 64 13.50 7.16 -32.21
N ILE A 65 14.39 6.30 -31.70
CA ILE A 65 15.84 6.59 -31.64
C ILE A 65 16.43 6.77 -33.03
N ALA A 66 16.02 5.97 -34.03
CA ALA A 66 16.51 6.10 -35.39
C ALA A 66 16.12 7.46 -36.00
N ASP A 67 14.87 7.88 -35.78
CA ASP A 67 14.38 9.19 -36.24
C ASP A 67 15.05 10.35 -35.53
N VAL A 68 15.23 10.26 -34.21
CA VAL A 68 15.93 11.29 -33.44
C VAL A 68 17.38 11.43 -33.90
N LYS A 69 18.08 10.33 -34.16
CA LYS A 69 19.44 10.37 -34.73
C LYS A 69 19.45 11.10 -36.06
N LYS A 70 18.50 10.83 -36.95
CA LYS A 70 18.38 11.53 -38.22
C LYS A 70 18.07 13.02 -38.06
N SER A 71 17.21 13.36 -37.09
CA SER A 71 16.91 14.76 -36.75
C SER A 71 18.15 15.50 -36.26
N LEU A 72 18.96 14.88 -35.39
CA LEU A 72 20.19 15.46 -34.83
C LEU A 72 21.34 15.52 -35.86
N GLU A 73 21.38 14.60 -36.83
CA GLU A 73 22.30 14.70 -37.99
C GLU A 73 22.00 15.94 -38.84
N LEU A 74 20.72 16.26 -39.04
CA LEU A 74 20.28 17.41 -39.84
C LEU A 74 20.32 18.74 -39.06
N ASN A 75 19.98 18.71 -37.77
CA ASN A 75 20.06 19.85 -36.86
C ASN A 75 20.61 19.43 -35.49
N PRO A 76 21.94 19.55 -35.27
CA PRO A 76 22.59 19.17 -34.01
C PRO A 76 22.11 19.95 -32.79
N ASN A 77 21.58 21.16 -32.97
CA ASN A 77 21.14 22.04 -31.89
C ASN A 77 19.64 21.89 -31.58
N ASN A 78 18.99 20.82 -32.04
CA ASN A 78 17.58 20.58 -31.77
C ASN A 78 17.37 20.01 -30.36
N CYS A 79 17.13 20.89 -29.39
CA CYS A 79 16.90 20.52 -27.99
C CYS A 79 15.70 19.57 -27.83
N THR A 80 14.62 19.75 -28.60
CA THR A 80 13.46 18.86 -28.58
C THR A 80 13.82 17.43 -29.04
N ALA A 81 14.70 17.31 -30.02
CA ALA A 81 15.20 16.00 -30.46
C ALA A 81 16.06 15.34 -29.38
N LEU A 82 16.93 16.08 -28.68
CA LEU A 82 17.69 15.54 -27.54
C LEU A 82 16.79 15.10 -26.39
N LEU A 83 15.74 15.87 -26.06
CA LEU A 83 14.76 15.47 -25.06
C LEU A 83 14.08 14.14 -25.45
N ARG A 84 13.63 14.03 -26.72
CA ARG A 84 13.02 12.80 -27.26
C ARG A 84 14.00 11.63 -27.26
N LYS A 85 15.29 11.86 -27.55
CA LYS A 85 16.37 10.85 -27.47
C LYS A 85 16.45 10.26 -26.06
N GLY A 86 16.57 11.13 -25.05
CA GLY A 86 16.70 10.71 -23.65
C GLY A 86 15.46 9.96 -23.16
N ILE A 87 14.25 10.36 -23.59
CA ILE A 87 13.01 9.63 -23.28
C ILE A 87 13.04 8.22 -23.87
N CYS A 88 13.44 8.06 -25.13
CA CYS A 88 13.58 6.72 -25.72
C CYS A 88 14.61 5.86 -24.99
N GLU A 89 15.79 6.41 -24.67
CA GLU A 89 16.87 5.71 -23.94
C GLU A 89 16.41 5.28 -22.54
N TYR A 90 15.68 6.14 -21.84
CA TYR A 90 15.05 5.85 -20.55
C TYR A 90 14.09 4.66 -20.63
N HIS A 91 13.27 4.60 -21.69
CA HIS A 91 12.32 3.50 -21.88
C HIS A 91 12.98 2.19 -22.37
N GLU A 92 14.13 2.26 -23.05
CA GLU A 92 14.99 1.09 -23.33
C GLU A 92 15.80 0.64 -22.09
N LYS A 93 15.63 1.30 -20.93
CA LYS A 93 16.32 1.04 -19.65
C LYS A 93 17.82 1.34 -19.65
N ASP A 94 18.29 2.13 -20.62
CA ASP A 94 19.66 2.65 -20.62
C ASP A 94 19.71 4.01 -19.91
N TYR A 95 19.58 3.97 -18.58
CA TYR A 95 19.53 5.17 -17.75
C TYR A 95 20.84 5.97 -17.77
N ALA A 96 21.98 5.32 -18.02
CA ALA A 96 23.28 5.98 -18.10
C ALA A 96 23.34 6.87 -19.36
N SER A 97 23.03 6.30 -20.53
CA SER A 97 22.97 7.06 -21.79
C SER A 97 21.89 8.15 -21.72
N ALA A 98 20.72 7.84 -21.14
CA ALA A 98 19.65 8.82 -20.98
C ALA A 98 20.08 10.04 -20.15
N LEU A 99 20.79 9.83 -19.04
CA LEU A 99 21.31 10.91 -18.20
C LEU A 99 22.31 11.79 -18.95
N GLU A 100 23.22 11.21 -19.71
CA GLU A 100 24.18 11.97 -20.52
C GLU A 100 23.45 12.81 -21.57
N THR A 101 22.49 12.21 -22.28
CA THR A 101 21.66 12.89 -23.29
C THR A 101 20.83 14.03 -22.68
N PHE A 102 20.19 13.82 -21.54
CA PHE A 102 19.42 14.89 -20.87
C PHE A 102 20.33 16.00 -20.36
N ALA A 103 21.53 15.67 -19.86
CA ALA A 103 22.52 16.66 -19.43
C ALA A 103 23.10 17.47 -20.61
N GLU A 104 23.25 16.85 -21.78
CA GLU A 104 23.62 17.55 -23.02
C GLU A 104 22.50 18.50 -23.47
N GLY A 105 21.25 18.05 -23.49
CA GLY A 105 20.09 18.89 -23.81
C GLY A 105 19.94 20.08 -22.87
N GLN A 106 20.13 19.88 -21.57
CA GLN A 106 20.08 20.94 -20.55
C GLN A 106 21.17 22.01 -20.76
N LYS A 107 22.35 21.63 -21.27
CA LYS A 107 23.42 22.59 -21.60
C LYS A 107 23.08 23.48 -22.78
N LEU A 108 22.31 22.97 -23.75
CA LEU A 108 21.88 23.72 -24.93
C LEU A 108 20.67 24.61 -24.63
N ASP A 109 19.69 24.10 -23.88
CA ASP A 109 18.54 24.86 -23.42
C ASP A 109 18.35 24.73 -21.91
N SER A 110 18.86 25.72 -21.19
CA SER A 110 18.74 25.81 -19.73
C SER A 110 17.34 26.20 -19.23
N THR A 111 16.42 26.57 -20.13
CA THR A 111 15.10 27.09 -19.74
C THR A 111 14.04 25.99 -19.61
N ASP A 112 14.23 24.86 -20.29
CA ASP A 112 13.23 23.80 -20.31
C ASP A 112 13.30 22.92 -19.05
N THR A 113 12.26 23.03 -18.22
CA THR A 113 12.11 22.25 -16.98
C THR A 113 11.97 20.75 -17.22
N ASN A 114 11.64 20.33 -18.45
CA ASN A 114 11.50 18.92 -18.78
C ASN A 114 12.81 18.15 -18.54
N PHE A 115 13.97 18.70 -18.90
CA PHE A 115 15.25 18.04 -18.67
C PHE A 115 15.50 17.75 -17.19
N ASP A 116 15.25 18.72 -16.30
CA ASP A 116 15.43 18.54 -14.85
C ASP A 116 14.53 17.43 -14.29
N THR A 117 13.26 17.39 -14.73
CA THR A 117 12.33 16.34 -14.29
C THR A 117 12.77 14.95 -14.73
N TRP A 118 13.26 14.80 -15.97
CA TRP A 118 13.76 13.52 -16.47
C TRP A 118 15.09 13.12 -15.84
N ILE A 119 16.00 14.06 -15.59
CA ILE A 119 17.26 13.81 -14.87
C ILE A 119 16.97 13.30 -13.47
N LYS A 120 16.08 13.96 -12.72
CA LYS A 120 15.65 13.51 -11.38
C LYS A 120 15.05 12.11 -11.43
N ARG A 121 14.20 11.83 -12.42
CA ARG A 121 13.59 10.51 -12.58
C ARG A 121 14.63 9.41 -12.90
N CYS A 122 15.62 9.70 -13.74
CA CYS A 122 16.72 8.79 -14.01
C CYS A 122 17.58 8.56 -12.75
N GLN A 123 17.89 9.62 -12.01
CA GLN A 123 18.63 9.55 -10.75
C GLN A 123 17.85 8.81 -9.66
N GLU A 124 16.52 8.91 -9.60
CA GLU A 124 15.69 8.16 -8.66
C GLU A 124 15.71 6.66 -8.98
N ILE A 125 15.73 6.29 -10.26
CA ILE A 125 15.87 4.88 -10.67
C ILE A 125 17.29 4.38 -10.45
N GLN A 126 18.32 5.17 -10.75
CA GLN A 126 19.70 4.82 -10.43
C GLN A 126 19.92 4.76 -8.93
N ASN A 127 19.40 5.69 -8.13
CA ASN A 127 19.49 5.63 -6.68
C ASN A 127 18.59 4.55 -6.09
N GLY A 128 17.46 4.21 -6.72
CA GLY A 128 16.59 3.11 -6.29
C GLY A 128 17.25 1.77 -6.57
N SER A 129 17.83 1.61 -7.76
CA SER A 129 18.63 0.44 -8.12
C SER A 129 19.94 0.41 -7.34
N GLU A 130 20.66 1.50 -7.13
CA GLU A 130 21.80 1.56 -6.22
C GLU A 130 21.37 1.43 -4.76
N SER A 131 20.16 1.78 -4.37
CA SER A 131 19.62 1.42 -3.05
C SER A 131 19.36 -0.07 -2.97
N GLU A 132 19.04 -0.74 -4.08
CA GLU A 132 18.89 -2.19 -4.18
C GLU A 132 20.23 -2.92 -4.41
N VAL A 133 21.21 -2.31 -5.06
CA VAL A 133 22.50 -2.88 -5.49
C VAL A 133 23.60 -2.53 -4.47
N SER A 134 23.58 -1.33 -3.88
CA SER A 134 24.38 -0.96 -2.68
C SER A 134 23.78 -1.53 -1.40
N ALA A 135 22.47 -1.86 -1.35
CA ALA A 135 21.96 -2.79 -0.34
C ALA A 135 22.40 -4.23 -0.61
N SER A 136 22.56 -4.63 -1.88
CA SER A 136 23.08 -5.97 -2.23
C SER A 136 24.60 -6.12 -2.01
N GLN A 137 25.33 -5.03 -1.73
CA GLN A 137 26.76 -5.06 -1.40
C GLN A 137 27.07 -4.77 0.08
N ARG A 138 26.05 -4.70 0.96
CA ARG A 138 26.23 -4.97 2.39
C ARG A 138 25.67 -6.34 2.72
N THR A 139 26.56 -7.30 2.72
CA THR A 139 26.43 -8.59 3.38
C THR A 139 26.04 -8.39 4.86
N GLN A 140 24.74 -8.45 5.12
CA GLN A 140 24.13 -8.97 6.33
C GLN A 140 22.64 -8.97 6.06
N SER A 141 22.01 -10.14 6.17
CA SER A 141 20.58 -10.37 6.10
C SER A 141 19.85 -9.45 7.08
N LYS A 142 19.57 -8.21 6.66
CA LYS A 142 18.87 -7.22 7.48
C LYS A 142 17.43 -7.66 7.65
N ILE A 143 17.19 -8.36 8.75
CA ILE A 143 15.86 -8.66 9.26
C ILE A 143 15.11 -7.33 9.36
N LYS A 144 13.96 -7.24 8.68
CA LYS A 144 13.11 -6.06 8.77
C LYS A 144 12.61 -5.91 10.19
N TYR A 145 12.73 -4.68 10.70
CA TYR A 145 12.09 -4.27 11.94
C TYR A 145 11.06 -3.19 11.64
N ASP A 146 9.99 -3.19 12.41
CA ASP A 146 8.96 -2.15 12.39
C ASP A 146 8.92 -1.46 13.75
N TRP A 147 8.45 -0.23 13.82
CA TRP A 147 8.30 0.46 15.10
C TRP A 147 7.05 1.32 15.13
N TYR A 148 6.46 1.40 16.31
CA TYR A 148 5.34 2.27 16.60
C TYR A 148 5.51 2.85 18.00
N GLN A 149 4.71 3.86 18.34
CA GLN A 149 4.76 4.47 19.65
C GLN A 149 3.36 4.70 20.20
N THR A 150 3.30 4.66 21.52
CA THR A 150 2.16 5.13 22.33
C THR A 150 2.59 6.41 23.03
N GLU A 151 1.71 7.05 23.79
CA GLU A 151 2.08 8.23 24.59
C GLU A 151 3.25 7.95 25.56
N SER A 152 3.33 6.71 26.07
CA SER A 152 4.25 6.35 27.15
C SER A 152 5.40 5.42 26.73
N HIS A 153 5.33 4.78 25.57
CA HIS A 153 6.32 3.79 25.14
C HIS A 153 6.60 3.87 23.64
N VAL A 154 7.82 3.51 23.26
CA VAL A 154 8.22 3.21 21.86
C VAL A 154 8.43 1.71 21.76
N ILE A 155 7.81 1.08 20.76
CA ILE A 155 7.85 -0.36 20.57
C ILE A 155 8.50 -0.66 19.23
N ILE A 156 9.58 -1.43 19.23
CA ILE A 156 10.25 -1.95 18.04
C ILE A 156 9.96 -3.45 17.94
N THR A 157 9.56 -3.91 16.76
CA THR A 157 9.24 -5.29 16.47
C THR A 157 10.24 -5.84 15.45
N LEU A 158 11.00 -6.86 15.82
CA LEU A 158 11.90 -7.60 14.95
C LEU A 158 11.21 -8.87 14.45
N MET A 159 11.03 -9.01 13.14
CA MET A 159 10.31 -10.14 12.57
C MET A 159 11.23 -11.36 12.37
N ILE A 160 11.58 -12.04 13.47
CA ILE A 160 12.43 -13.24 13.48
C ILE A 160 11.63 -14.43 14.00
N LYS A 161 11.53 -15.48 13.19
CA LYS A 161 10.83 -16.71 13.55
C LYS A 161 11.74 -17.66 14.31
N SER A 162 11.16 -18.46 15.21
CA SER A 162 11.81 -19.60 15.87
C SER A 162 13.03 -19.25 16.74
N VAL A 163 13.02 -18.10 17.40
CA VAL A 163 14.11 -17.69 18.31
C VAL A 163 13.78 -18.07 19.75
N GLN A 164 14.73 -18.67 20.45
CA GLN A 164 14.60 -18.94 21.88
C GLN A 164 14.99 -17.72 22.72
N LYS A 165 14.37 -17.57 23.90
CA LYS A 165 14.65 -16.43 24.79
C LYS A 165 16.14 -16.33 25.18
N ASN A 166 16.85 -17.45 25.23
CA ASN A 166 18.27 -17.52 25.61
C ASN A 166 19.22 -16.98 24.52
N ASP A 167 18.74 -16.91 23.28
CA ASP A 167 19.53 -16.50 22.11
C ASP A 167 19.41 -14.99 21.82
N VAL A 168 18.58 -14.29 22.59
CA VAL A 168 18.33 -12.85 22.44
C VAL A 168 18.94 -12.09 23.60
N ARG A 169 19.79 -11.13 23.30
CA ARG A 169 20.34 -10.17 24.26
C ARG A 169 19.99 -8.76 23.83
N VAL A 170 19.19 -8.06 24.62
CA VAL A 170 18.85 -6.66 24.39
C VAL A 170 19.46 -5.80 25.49
N GLY A 171 20.29 -4.84 25.11
CA GLY A 171 20.87 -3.82 25.98
C GLY A 171 20.19 -2.47 25.74
N PHE A 172 19.68 -1.88 26.81
CA PHE A 172 19.08 -0.55 26.83
C PHE A 172 20.07 0.46 27.43
N SER A 173 20.27 1.58 26.76
CA SER A 173 20.98 2.75 27.27
C SER A 173 20.06 3.97 27.12
N GLU A 174 20.38 5.09 27.78
CA GLU A 174 19.52 6.29 27.76
C GLU A 174 19.19 6.74 26.33
N ARG A 175 20.14 6.64 25.39
CA ARG A 175 19.94 7.04 23.98
C ARG A 175 20.38 5.99 22.97
N GLU A 176 20.65 4.76 23.40
CA GLU A 176 21.06 3.68 22.49
C GLU A 176 20.30 2.40 22.81
N LEU A 177 19.90 1.69 21.75
CA LEU A 177 19.36 0.35 21.84
C LEU A 177 20.32 -0.60 21.10
N SER A 178 20.68 -1.69 21.76
CA SER A 178 21.42 -2.79 21.15
C SER A 178 20.63 -4.08 21.29
N ALA A 179 20.39 -4.81 20.22
CA ALA A 179 19.73 -6.10 20.23
C ALA A 179 20.56 -7.09 19.42
N LEU A 180 21.10 -8.10 20.09
CA LEU A 180 21.84 -9.20 19.50
C LEU A 180 20.95 -10.45 19.52
N VAL A 181 20.72 -11.05 18.37
CA VAL A 181 19.90 -12.25 18.20
C VAL A 181 20.74 -13.32 17.53
N LYS A 182 20.99 -14.42 18.23
CA LYS A 182 21.64 -15.59 17.65
C LYS A 182 20.61 -16.40 16.90
N ILE A 183 20.84 -16.62 15.62
CA ILE A 183 19.92 -17.38 14.75
C ILE A 183 20.56 -18.76 14.53
N PRO A 184 19.94 -19.87 14.98
CA PRO A 184 20.58 -21.19 14.91
C PRO A 184 20.87 -21.69 13.47
N ALA A 185 20.29 -21.06 12.45
CA ALA A 185 20.44 -21.42 11.03
C ALA A 185 21.08 -20.31 10.17
N GLY A 186 21.68 -19.27 10.77
CA GLY A 186 22.20 -18.13 10.01
C GLY A 186 23.24 -17.31 10.76
N GLU A 187 23.57 -16.15 10.18
CA GLU A 187 24.44 -15.16 10.83
C GLU A 187 23.75 -14.53 12.04
N ASP A 188 24.52 -14.25 13.09
CA ASP A 188 24.05 -13.51 14.26
C ASP A 188 23.54 -12.13 13.82
N TYR A 189 22.29 -11.81 14.15
CA TYR A 189 21.69 -10.53 13.82
C TYR A 189 21.96 -9.52 14.93
N SER A 190 22.68 -8.44 14.61
CA SER A 190 22.99 -7.36 15.55
C SER A 190 22.35 -6.05 15.09
N LEU A 191 21.38 -5.56 15.86
CA LEU A 191 20.74 -4.27 15.67
C LEU A 191 21.29 -3.27 16.70
N LYS A 192 21.94 -2.20 16.24
CA LYS A 192 22.34 -1.07 17.08
C LYS A 192 21.68 0.20 16.55
N LEU A 193 20.82 0.81 17.36
CA LEU A 193 20.08 2.03 17.02
C LEU A 193 20.47 3.16 17.98
N ARG A 194 20.68 4.37 17.45
CA ARG A 194 20.91 5.57 18.25
C ARG A 194 19.61 6.38 18.31
N LEU A 195 18.95 6.36 19.45
CA LEU A 195 17.60 6.89 19.65
C LEU A 195 17.61 8.42 19.64
N LEU A 196 16.60 9.02 19.00
CA LEU A 196 16.44 10.48 18.93
C LEU A 196 16.23 11.10 20.32
N HIS A 197 15.38 10.50 21.14
CA HIS A 197 15.05 10.97 22.49
C HIS A 197 15.50 9.95 23.56
N PRO A 198 15.72 10.43 24.79
CA PRO A 198 16.08 9.54 25.88
C PRO A 198 14.95 8.55 26.23
N ILE A 199 15.31 7.35 26.68
CA ILE A 199 14.42 6.34 27.23
C ILE A 199 14.78 6.07 28.70
N ILE A 200 13.86 5.47 29.47
CA ILE A 200 14.13 4.97 30.82
C ILE A 200 14.55 3.50 30.69
N PRO A 201 15.86 3.15 30.79
CA PRO A 201 16.33 1.78 30.56
C PRO A 201 15.74 0.77 31.57
N GLU A 202 15.57 1.20 32.82
CA GLU A 202 15.06 0.37 33.92
C GLU A 202 13.62 -0.10 33.73
N GLN A 203 12.80 0.68 33.01
CA GLN A 203 11.40 0.35 32.70
C GLN A 203 11.23 -0.20 31.28
N SER A 204 12.33 -0.36 30.55
CA SER A 204 12.32 -0.91 29.20
C SER A 204 12.44 -2.44 29.25
N THR A 205 11.63 -3.12 28.46
CA THR A 205 11.51 -4.59 28.49
C THR A 205 11.49 -5.15 27.07
N PHE A 206 11.77 -6.44 26.92
CA PHE A 206 11.58 -7.13 25.64
C PHE A 206 10.82 -8.45 25.85
N LYS A 207 10.07 -8.86 24.83
CA LYS A 207 9.34 -10.13 24.78
C LYS A 207 9.72 -10.86 23.51
N VAL A 208 10.09 -12.14 23.66
CA VAL A 208 10.37 -13.03 22.54
C VAL A 208 9.10 -13.85 22.28
N LEU A 209 8.48 -13.65 21.13
CA LEU A 209 7.35 -14.43 20.63
C LEU A 209 7.88 -15.41 19.56
N SER A 210 7.09 -16.41 19.19
CA SER A 210 7.48 -17.42 18.20
C SER A 210 7.76 -16.87 16.80
N THR A 211 7.15 -15.73 16.46
CA THR A 211 7.23 -15.09 15.13
C THR A 211 7.97 -13.77 15.11
N LYS A 212 8.21 -13.16 16.28
CA LYS A 212 8.77 -11.81 16.41
C LYS A 212 9.38 -11.57 17.79
N ILE A 213 10.26 -10.59 17.88
CA ILE A 213 10.77 -10.06 19.14
C ILE A 213 10.25 -8.63 19.30
N GLU A 214 9.53 -8.36 20.38
CA GLU A 214 9.01 -7.03 20.70
C GLU A 214 9.89 -6.38 21.77
N ILE A 215 10.48 -5.24 21.44
CA ILE A 215 11.29 -4.42 22.33
C ILE A 215 10.47 -3.19 22.70
N LYS A 216 10.10 -3.08 23.97
CA LYS A 216 9.26 -2.00 24.51
C LYS A 216 10.11 -1.08 25.37
N MET A 217 10.36 0.12 24.87
CA MET A 217 11.14 1.16 25.54
C MET A 217 10.20 2.17 26.20
N LYS A 218 10.46 2.52 27.46
CA LYS A 218 9.66 3.52 28.20
C LYS A 218 10.15 4.92 27.87
N LYS A 219 9.23 5.82 27.50
CA LYS A 219 9.53 7.24 27.34
C LYS A 219 9.51 7.95 28.70
N PRO A 220 10.47 8.84 29.00
CA PRO A 220 10.44 9.66 30.21
C PRO A 220 9.33 10.70 30.16
N GLU A 221 9.05 11.25 28.98
CA GLU A 221 8.02 12.26 28.74
C GLU A 221 7.08 11.81 27.61
N ALA A 222 5.84 12.33 27.61
CA ALA A 222 4.83 12.04 26.60
C ALA A 222 5.08 12.79 25.27
N VAL A 223 6.29 12.65 24.74
CA VAL A 223 6.75 13.28 23.49
C VAL A 223 6.48 12.33 22.32
N ARG A 224 6.00 12.87 21.19
CA ARG A 224 5.86 12.12 19.94
C ARG A 224 7.17 12.14 19.17
N TRP A 225 7.75 10.96 18.93
CA TRP A 225 8.98 10.81 18.15
C TRP A 225 8.65 10.93 16.66
N GLU A 226 9.23 11.90 15.95
CA GLU A 226 9.05 11.99 14.49
C GLU A 226 9.88 10.93 13.74
N LYS A 227 11.04 10.57 14.31
CA LYS A 227 11.93 9.51 13.81
C LYS A 227 12.43 8.67 14.98
N LEU A 228 12.73 7.39 14.72
CA LEU A 228 13.30 6.49 15.72
C LEU A 228 14.75 6.85 16.03
N GLU A 229 15.51 7.17 14.98
CA GLU A 229 16.93 7.52 15.06
C GLU A 229 17.16 9.00 14.77
N GLY A 230 18.12 9.60 15.47
CA GLY A 230 18.54 10.96 15.18
C GLY A 230 19.80 11.39 15.91
N GLN A 231 20.57 12.26 15.27
CA GLN A 231 21.74 12.89 15.87
C GLN A 231 21.32 14.19 16.56
N GLY A 232 20.93 14.13 17.83
CA GLY A 232 21.02 15.24 18.80
C GLY A 232 20.31 16.59 18.51
N ASP A 233 19.84 16.89 17.30
CA ASP A 233 19.16 18.13 16.98
C ASP A 233 17.73 18.05 17.48
N GLU A 234 17.42 18.90 18.46
CA GLU A 234 16.11 19.04 19.09
C GLU A 234 15.02 19.35 18.04
N PRO A 235 14.11 18.42 17.71
CA PRO A 235 12.82 18.83 17.20
C PRO A 235 11.98 19.17 18.43
N THR A 236 11.58 20.44 18.58
CA THR A 236 10.64 20.91 19.61
C THR A 236 9.61 19.82 19.93
N PRO A 237 9.55 19.30 21.18
CA PRO A 237 8.75 18.14 21.48
C PRO A 237 7.27 18.46 21.25
N LYS A 238 6.70 17.91 20.18
CA LYS A 238 5.25 17.91 20.00
C LYS A 238 4.69 16.95 21.04
N GLN A 239 4.03 17.50 22.04
CA GLN A 239 3.25 16.73 23.00
C GLN A 239 2.16 15.97 22.25
N PHE A 240 1.79 14.79 22.75
CA PHE A 240 0.58 14.12 22.31
C PHE A 240 -0.63 15.02 22.64
N THR A 241 -1.07 15.83 21.68
CA THR A 241 -2.35 16.52 21.77
C THR A 241 -3.44 15.47 21.58
N ALA A 242 -4.08 15.07 22.68
CA ALA A 242 -5.47 14.64 22.60
C ALA A 242 -6.24 15.83 21.98
N ASP A 243 -7.06 15.58 20.97
CA ASP A 243 -7.88 16.56 20.27
C ASP A 243 -7.19 17.52 19.28
N VAL A 244 -6.82 16.97 18.11
CA VAL A 244 -7.21 17.64 16.86
C VAL A 244 -7.86 16.57 16.00
N LYS A 245 -9.18 16.70 15.77
CA LYS A 245 -9.88 16.03 14.66
C LYS A 245 -8.92 16.04 13.47
N ASN A 246 -8.48 14.88 12.99
CA ASN A 246 -7.87 14.79 11.67
C ASN A 246 -8.95 15.14 10.64
N MET A 247 -9.21 16.44 10.48
CA MET A 247 -9.94 17.02 9.37
C MET A 247 -9.03 16.87 8.17
N TYR A 248 -9.21 15.73 7.49
CA TYR A 248 -8.76 15.57 6.11
C TYR A 248 -9.35 16.74 5.30
N PRO A 249 -8.59 17.39 4.41
CA PRO A 249 -9.16 18.39 3.50
C PRO A 249 -9.97 17.63 2.44
N SER A 250 -11.13 17.12 2.83
CA SER A 250 -12.09 16.52 1.91
C SER A 250 -12.93 17.64 1.33
N SER A 251 -12.88 17.78 0.01
CA SER A 251 -13.61 18.77 -0.79
C SER A 251 -15.13 18.54 -0.85
N SER A 252 -15.75 18.01 0.22
CA SER A 252 -17.17 17.69 0.27
C SER A 252 -17.86 18.32 1.47
N HIS A 253 -18.90 19.11 1.21
CA HIS A 253 -19.76 19.75 2.22
C HIS A 253 -20.70 18.78 2.95
N TYR A 254 -20.34 17.49 3.03
CA TYR A 254 -21.19 16.44 3.57
C TYR A 254 -20.48 15.68 4.69
N THR A 255 -20.80 16.03 5.93
CA THR A 255 -20.29 15.35 7.12
C THR A 255 -21.26 14.23 7.54
N ARG A 256 -21.00 12.98 7.11
CA ARG A 256 -21.61 11.80 7.73
C ARG A 256 -20.82 11.43 8.98
N ASN A 257 -21.48 11.39 10.12
CA ASN A 257 -20.88 10.99 11.39
C ASN A 257 -20.87 9.45 11.51
N TRP A 258 -19.76 8.83 11.10
CA TRP A 258 -19.62 7.37 11.11
C TRP A 258 -19.65 6.76 12.52
N ASP A 259 -19.20 7.48 13.55
CA ASP A 259 -19.30 7.01 14.94
C ASP A 259 -20.75 6.87 15.40
N LYS A 260 -21.63 7.78 14.95
CA LYS A 260 -23.07 7.68 15.21
C LYS A 260 -23.68 6.49 14.46
N LEU A 261 -23.29 6.28 13.20
CA LEU A 261 -23.76 5.13 12.40
C LEU A 261 -23.35 3.79 13.04
N VAL A 262 -22.11 3.66 13.51
CA VAL A 262 -21.63 2.45 14.21
C VAL A 262 -22.39 2.23 15.52
N GLY A 263 -22.70 3.31 16.24
CA GLY A 263 -23.56 3.26 17.42
C GLY A 263 -24.99 2.80 17.10
N GLU A 264 -25.59 3.34 16.05
CA GLU A 264 -26.94 3.01 15.58
C GLU A 264 -27.03 1.55 15.11
N ILE A 265 -26.05 1.04 14.34
CA ILE A 265 -26.01 -0.36 13.90
C ILE A 265 -25.90 -1.32 15.09
N LYS A 266 -25.08 -1.01 16.10
CA LYS A 266 -24.99 -1.83 17.32
C LYS A 266 -26.28 -1.81 18.16
N GLU A 267 -27.01 -0.71 18.15
CA GLU A 267 -28.33 -0.61 18.79
C GLU A 267 -29.38 -1.40 17.99
N GLU A 268 -29.37 -1.32 16.66
CA GLU A 268 -30.23 -2.12 15.77
C GLU A 268 -29.96 -3.62 15.93
N GLU A 269 -28.71 -4.08 15.91
CA GLU A 269 -28.37 -5.51 16.15
C GLU A 269 -28.83 -5.99 17.54
N LYS A 270 -28.86 -5.12 18.55
CA LYS A 270 -29.38 -5.45 19.89
C LYS A 270 -30.91 -5.51 19.93
N ASN A 271 -31.57 -4.62 19.18
CA ASN A 271 -33.03 -4.50 19.12
C ASN A 271 -33.67 -5.34 18.01
N GLU A 272 -32.87 -5.97 17.16
CA GLU A 272 -33.33 -6.88 16.12
C GLU A 272 -34.06 -8.04 16.81
N LYS A 273 -35.40 -8.03 16.66
CA LYS A 273 -36.26 -9.10 17.10
C LYS A 273 -35.97 -10.29 16.22
N LEU A 274 -35.00 -11.11 16.63
CA LEU A 274 -34.75 -12.41 16.02
C LEU A 274 -36.08 -13.19 16.00
N GLU A 275 -36.60 -13.50 14.82
CA GLU A 275 -37.80 -14.32 14.63
C GLU A 275 -37.40 -15.79 14.39
N GLY A 276 -38.31 -16.72 14.70
CA GLY A 276 -38.11 -18.16 14.47
C GLY A 276 -37.10 -18.82 15.42
N ASP A 277 -36.32 -19.76 14.88
CA ASP A 277 -35.40 -20.63 15.64
C ASP A 277 -34.29 -19.85 16.37
N ALA A 278 -33.91 -18.68 15.87
CA ALA A 278 -32.92 -17.82 16.52
C ALA A 278 -33.45 -17.22 17.85
N ALA A 279 -34.73 -16.86 17.90
CA ALA A 279 -35.40 -16.38 19.11
C ALA A 279 -35.47 -17.50 20.17
N LEU A 280 -35.86 -18.70 19.72
CA LEU A 280 -36.00 -19.88 20.57
C LEU A 280 -34.66 -20.31 21.18
N ASN A 281 -33.60 -20.33 20.35
CA ASN A 281 -32.26 -20.65 20.81
C ASN A 281 -31.72 -19.62 21.83
N LYS A 282 -31.99 -18.33 21.62
CA LYS A 282 -31.60 -17.28 22.57
C LYS A 282 -32.35 -17.41 23.90
N LEU A 283 -33.64 -17.74 23.85
CA LEU A 283 -34.45 -18.04 25.04
C LEU A 283 -33.85 -19.22 25.83
N PHE A 284 -33.46 -20.30 25.17
CA PHE A 284 -32.86 -21.45 25.83
C PHE A 284 -31.47 -21.17 26.40
N GLN A 285 -30.65 -20.37 25.71
CA GLN A 285 -29.37 -19.91 26.24
C GLN A 285 -29.56 -19.09 27.52
N GLN A 286 -30.57 -18.23 27.55
CA GLN A 286 -30.89 -17.41 28.72
C GLN A 286 -31.41 -18.26 29.89
N ILE A 287 -32.30 -19.23 29.65
CA ILE A 287 -32.77 -20.16 30.69
C ILE A 287 -31.60 -21.01 31.23
N TYR A 288 -30.65 -21.39 30.37
CA TYR A 288 -29.46 -22.14 30.80
C TYR A 288 -28.49 -21.27 31.60
N SER A 289 -28.30 -20.00 31.24
CA SER A 289 -27.42 -19.08 31.99
C SER A 289 -28.00 -18.74 33.37
N ASP A 290 -29.30 -18.45 33.42
CA ASP A 290 -29.99 -17.97 34.63
C ASP A 290 -30.51 -19.12 35.52
N GLY A 291 -30.55 -20.34 34.99
CA GLY A 291 -31.09 -21.52 35.67
C GLY A 291 -30.22 -22.06 36.81
N SER A 292 -30.89 -22.62 37.83
CA SER A 292 -30.24 -23.40 38.89
C SER A 292 -29.60 -24.67 38.33
N ASP A 293 -28.73 -25.32 39.12
CA ASP A 293 -28.11 -26.59 38.71
C ASP A 293 -29.14 -27.68 38.38
N GLU A 294 -30.31 -27.66 39.02
CA GLU A 294 -31.41 -28.58 38.71
C GLU A 294 -32.02 -28.31 37.33
N VAL A 295 -32.20 -27.05 36.95
CA VAL A 295 -32.70 -26.65 35.63
C VAL A 295 -31.72 -27.07 34.55
N LYS A 296 -30.42 -26.80 34.75
CA LYS A 296 -29.36 -27.21 33.80
C LYS A 296 -29.32 -28.72 33.64
N ARG A 297 -29.45 -29.48 34.73
CA ARG A 297 -29.53 -30.94 34.68
C ARG A 297 -30.77 -31.43 33.93
N ALA A 298 -31.94 -30.83 34.17
CA ALA A 298 -33.17 -31.18 33.49
C ALA A 298 -33.07 -30.95 31.98
N MET A 299 -32.57 -29.77 31.58
CA MET A 299 -32.38 -29.40 30.18
C MET A 299 -31.41 -30.34 29.48
N ASN A 300 -30.26 -30.61 30.09
CA ASN A 300 -29.27 -31.52 29.52
C ASN A 300 -29.82 -32.94 29.37
N LYS A 301 -30.53 -33.47 30.39
CA LYS A 301 -31.12 -34.80 30.32
C LYS A 301 -32.18 -34.90 29.23
N SER A 302 -33.13 -33.96 29.17
CA SER A 302 -34.18 -33.97 28.16
C SER A 302 -33.62 -33.82 26.76
N PHE A 303 -32.63 -32.95 26.57
CA PHE A 303 -32.00 -32.71 25.27
C PHE A 303 -31.26 -33.96 24.77
N MET A 304 -30.48 -34.62 25.64
CA MET A 304 -29.76 -35.83 25.28
C MET A 304 -30.69 -37.03 25.02
N GLU A 305 -31.69 -37.26 25.87
CA GLU A 305 -32.58 -38.43 25.74
C GLU A 305 -33.54 -38.32 24.55
N SER A 306 -33.97 -37.10 24.21
CA SER A 306 -34.87 -36.84 23.08
C SER A 306 -34.16 -36.63 21.74
N GLY A 307 -32.83 -36.69 21.70
CA GLY A 307 -32.07 -36.39 20.47
C GLY A 307 -32.23 -34.95 19.98
N GLY A 308 -32.43 -34.00 20.90
CA GLY A 308 -32.60 -32.58 20.59
C GLY A 308 -34.03 -32.16 20.21
N THR A 309 -35.01 -33.05 20.36
CA THR A 309 -36.42 -32.78 19.99
C THR A 309 -37.27 -32.23 21.14
N VAL A 310 -36.87 -32.48 22.39
CA VAL A 310 -37.63 -32.08 23.59
C VAL A 310 -36.71 -31.41 24.61
N LEU A 311 -37.14 -30.27 25.16
CA LEU A 311 -36.46 -29.55 26.23
C LEU A 311 -37.39 -29.33 27.43
N SER A 312 -36.93 -29.71 28.62
CA SER A 312 -37.68 -29.53 29.88
C SER A 312 -36.79 -28.90 30.96
N THR A 313 -37.39 -28.02 31.76
CA THR A 313 -36.73 -27.32 32.87
C THR A 313 -37.05 -27.93 34.24
N ASN A 314 -37.90 -28.97 34.30
CA ASN A 314 -38.39 -29.55 35.55
C ASN A 314 -37.70 -30.88 35.88
N TRP A 315 -36.68 -30.85 36.75
CA TRP A 315 -35.94 -32.04 37.17
C TRP A 315 -36.81 -33.11 37.86
N SER A 316 -37.85 -32.71 38.59
CA SER A 316 -38.71 -33.67 39.31
C SER A 316 -39.47 -34.63 38.38
N ASP A 317 -39.71 -34.17 37.15
CA ASP A 317 -40.40 -34.90 36.09
C ASP A 317 -39.40 -35.69 35.24
N VAL A 318 -38.45 -35.00 34.60
CA VAL A 318 -37.47 -35.68 33.72
C VAL A 318 -36.48 -36.55 34.49
N GLY A 319 -36.26 -36.32 35.78
CA GLY A 319 -35.37 -37.15 36.59
C GLY A 319 -35.83 -38.60 36.71
N LYS A 320 -37.16 -38.83 36.72
CA LYS A 320 -37.77 -40.16 36.97
C LYS A 320 -38.14 -40.92 35.69
N ARG A 321 -38.47 -40.21 34.61
CA ARG A 321 -38.87 -40.82 33.33
C ARG A 321 -37.78 -40.71 32.27
N LYS A 322 -37.86 -41.56 31.26
CA LYS A 322 -37.10 -41.42 30.02
C LYS A 322 -37.86 -40.44 29.12
N VAL A 323 -37.16 -39.46 28.54
CA VAL A 323 -37.77 -38.50 27.62
C VAL A 323 -37.83 -39.12 26.22
N GLU A 324 -39.03 -39.22 25.66
CA GLU A 324 -39.27 -39.77 24.32
C GLU A 324 -38.89 -38.76 23.23
N ILE A 325 -38.51 -39.28 22.07
CA ILE A 325 -38.13 -38.51 20.89
C ILE A 325 -39.42 -38.10 20.18
N ASN A 326 -39.72 -36.80 20.16
CA ASN A 326 -40.90 -36.22 19.50
C ASN A 326 -40.45 -35.20 18.45
N PRO A 327 -40.02 -35.67 17.26
CA PRO A 327 -39.62 -34.75 16.21
C PRO A 327 -40.83 -33.95 15.70
N PRO A 328 -40.63 -32.73 15.18
CA PRO A 328 -41.70 -31.96 14.53
C PRO A 328 -42.37 -32.75 13.39
N ASP A 329 -43.65 -32.46 13.09
CA ASP A 329 -44.48 -33.22 12.12
C ASP A 329 -43.83 -33.42 10.73
N ASP A 330 -42.89 -32.54 10.35
CA ASP A 330 -42.15 -32.56 9.08
C ASP A 330 -40.77 -33.26 9.14
N MET A 331 -40.42 -33.95 10.24
CA MET A 331 -39.05 -34.47 10.46
C MET A 331 -39.04 -35.92 10.97
N GLU A 332 -38.36 -36.82 10.24
CA GLU A 332 -38.17 -38.22 10.67
C GLU A 332 -36.84 -38.40 11.42
N TRP A 333 -36.89 -39.00 12.61
CA TRP A 333 -35.69 -39.34 13.36
C TRP A 333 -34.94 -40.51 12.71
N LYS A 334 -33.65 -40.33 12.40
CA LYS A 334 -32.75 -41.38 11.92
C LYS A 334 -31.61 -41.60 12.91
N GLN A 335 -31.42 -42.86 13.31
CA GLN A 335 -30.27 -43.28 14.10
C GLN A 335 -29.04 -43.34 13.19
N TYR A 336 -28.00 -42.55 13.50
CA TYR A 336 -26.69 -42.62 12.83
C TYR A 336 -25.75 -43.61 13.51
#